data_AF-A0A6P5Y9K3-F1
#
_entry.id   AF-A0A6P5Y9K3-F1
#
_cell.length_a   1.000
_cell.length_b   1.000
_cell.length_c   1.000
_cell.angle_alpha   90.00
_cell.angle_beta   90.00
_cell.angle_gamma   90.00
#
_symmetry.space_group_name_H-M   'P 1'
#
loop_
_entity.id
_entity.type
_entity.pdbx_description
1 polymer ?
#
loop_
_entity_poly.entity_id
_entity_poly.type
_entity_poly.pdbx_seq_one_letter_code
_entity_poly.pdbx_strand_id
1 'polypeptide(L)'
;MKNVEGKMRWSHGTYGQENSYFRFKKQSSFDHSEILVPVNWNDVQQCQPRRGFTQIIGSAREVFDDGFVLDLVSWNSMIDGYVKNGQVGVARGLFDEMPHRDTFSWNSIIAGYVGVGKMELARELFEKMPFRDVVSWNCMIDGYARIENVSEARKLFDRMPARNVVSWNTMLALYVRSKKYVTQALILFDRMMERGEVRPNSASLVSILTACAKLGRLDKGLWVHSFIENNKIKCDTLLSTALLTMYAKCGAMDLARDVFNNMPDKNVVSWNSMIMGYGVHGLVEKALDMFINMEKSGQTPNAATFVSCLSACKHAGKVLEGWWCFDIMCRVYEIEPKVEHFGCMFHLLNQVGLMEHSDGLKSEMSAEGGSTLWRALLSTCRTPSNLELGEVVATWLIDLEPMDVGPYLLLSYIYSLKGKWGEVESIRKLIKDRGLSERSESPHRRTMVYSMLMELGVQLKLSCGNSIGV
;
A
#
# COMPACT_ATOMS: atom_id res chain seq x y z
N MET A 1 35.13 -48.59 14.99
CA MET A 1 34.59 -47.31 14.48
C MET A 1 34.23 -46.46 15.68
N LYS A 2 34.88 -45.30 15.80
CA LYS A 2 34.90 -44.38 16.95
C LYS A 2 33.66 -43.45 17.00
N ASN A 3 33.29 -43.04 18.23
CA ASN A 3 32.84 -41.74 18.79
C ASN A 3 31.98 -40.78 17.90
N VAL A 4 31.03 -39.98 18.41
CA VAL A 4 31.16 -39.00 19.52
C VAL A 4 29.79 -38.69 20.18
N GLU A 5 29.88 -38.43 21.48
CA GLU A 5 28.88 -37.98 22.46
C GLU A 5 28.15 -36.65 22.17
N GLY A 6 27.00 -36.48 22.82
CA GLY A 6 26.32 -35.19 23.03
C GLY A 6 25.34 -35.24 24.20
N LYS A 7 25.87 -35.26 25.42
CA LYS A 7 25.13 -35.17 26.69
C LYS A 7 24.36 -33.85 26.79
N MET A 8 23.05 -33.89 27.12
CA MET A 8 22.41 -32.80 27.87
C MET A 8 22.06 -33.32 29.27
N ARG A 9 22.71 -32.71 30.27
CA ARG A 9 22.52 -32.98 31.70
C ARG A 9 21.18 -32.42 32.16
N TRP A 10 20.42 -33.26 32.84
CA TRP A 10 19.40 -32.85 33.81
C TRP A 10 20.08 -32.52 35.13
N SER A 11 19.59 -31.49 35.82
CA SER A 11 19.81 -31.32 37.26
C SER A 11 18.45 -31.33 37.94
N HIS A 12 18.26 -32.33 38.80
CA HIS A 12 17.10 -32.47 39.67
C HIS A 12 17.27 -31.59 40.91
N GLY A 13 16.22 -30.87 41.27
CA GLY A 13 15.92 -30.46 42.63
C GLY A 13 14.49 -30.88 42.95
N THR A 14 14.34 -31.96 43.70
CA THR A 14 13.07 -32.54 44.16
C THR A 14 12.53 -31.76 45.36
N TYR A 15 11.20 -31.59 45.43
CA TYR A 15 10.31 -32.11 46.49
C TYR A 15 8.94 -31.40 46.46
N GLY A 16 7.84 -32.18 46.40
CA GLY A 16 6.52 -31.76 46.87
C GLY A 16 5.36 -31.79 45.86
N GLN A 17 4.85 -33.00 45.61
CA GLN A 17 3.47 -33.41 45.25
C GLN A 17 2.40 -32.33 44.95
N GLU A 18 1.83 -32.37 43.73
CA GLU A 18 0.49 -32.91 43.39
C GLU A 18 -0.65 -31.87 43.47
N ASN A 19 -0.95 -31.28 42.31
CA ASN A 19 -2.30 -31.14 41.73
C ASN A 19 -2.31 -30.05 40.66
N SER A 20 -2.12 -30.44 39.39
CA SER A 20 -2.39 -29.64 38.22
C SER A 20 -3.91 -29.54 38.00
N TYR A 21 -4.54 -28.65 38.76
CA TYR A 21 -5.84 -28.06 38.39
C TYR A 21 -5.59 -26.67 37.81
N PHE A 22 -5.94 -26.44 36.55
CA PHE A 22 -6.24 -25.10 36.07
C PHE A 22 -7.53 -24.64 36.76
N ARG A 23 -7.37 -24.09 37.96
CA ARG A 23 -8.43 -23.47 38.74
C ARG A 23 -8.67 -22.09 38.12
N PHE A 24 -9.79 -21.95 37.40
CA PHE A 24 -10.37 -20.63 37.15
C PHE A 24 -10.68 -19.98 38.51
N LYS A 25 -9.77 -19.13 38.98
CA LYS A 25 -10.07 -18.21 40.09
C LYS A 25 -10.99 -17.15 39.52
N LYS A 26 -12.27 -17.28 39.86
CA LYS A 26 -13.23 -16.19 39.83
C LYS A 26 -12.71 -15.11 40.80
N GLN A 27 -12.17 -14.03 40.26
CA GLN A 27 -11.99 -12.77 40.97
C GLN A 27 -12.64 -11.69 40.10
N SER A 28 -13.66 -11.09 40.69
CA SER A 28 -14.39 -9.92 40.23
C SER A 28 -13.46 -8.76 39.86
N SER A 29 -14.01 -7.82 39.08
CA SER A 29 -13.42 -6.56 38.60
C SER A 29 -12.29 -6.71 37.58
N PHE A 30 -12.66 -6.96 36.33
CA PHE A 30 -11.87 -6.44 35.21
C PHE A 30 -12.61 -5.25 34.62
N ASP A 31 -11.96 -4.11 34.73
CA ASP A 31 -12.30 -2.86 34.07
C ASP A 31 -12.58 -3.11 32.57
N HIS A 32 -13.62 -2.44 32.06
CA HIS A 32 -14.03 -2.47 30.66
C HIS A 32 -13.09 -1.66 29.73
N SER A 33 -11.81 -1.56 30.07
CA SER A 33 -10.80 -0.84 29.31
C SER A 33 -9.59 -1.74 29.11
N GLU A 34 -9.18 -1.90 27.84
CA GLU A 34 -8.00 -2.67 27.40
C GLU A 34 -8.19 -4.20 27.35
N ILE A 35 -8.63 -4.68 26.17
CA ILE A 35 -7.92 -5.67 25.32
C ILE A 35 -8.80 -5.83 24.07
N LEU A 36 -8.56 -4.98 23.08
CA LEU A 36 -8.69 -5.30 21.65
C LEU A 36 -7.63 -4.46 20.97
N VAL A 37 -6.40 -4.96 21.07
CA VAL A 37 -5.24 -4.50 20.31
C VAL A 37 -5.64 -4.47 18.83
N PRO A 38 -5.28 -3.45 18.03
CA PRO A 38 -5.39 -3.56 16.59
C PRO A 38 -4.63 -4.82 16.18
N VAL A 39 -5.34 -5.84 15.70
CA VAL A 39 -4.67 -7.04 15.19
C VAL A 39 -3.72 -6.55 14.10
N ASN A 40 -2.42 -6.73 14.33
CA ASN A 40 -1.39 -6.42 13.35
C ASN A 40 -1.48 -7.50 12.26
N TRP A 41 -2.35 -7.28 11.27
CA TRP A 41 -2.65 -8.25 10.20
C TRP A 41 -1.48 -8.48 9.22
N ASN A 42 -0.34 -7.79 9.39
CA ASN A 42 0.89 -8.16 8.70
C ASN A 42 1.32 -9.60 9.03
N ASP A 43 0.96 -10.12 10.20
CA ASP A 43 1.19 -11.53 10.55
C ASP A 43 0.22 -12.51 9.86
N VAL A 44 -0.92 -12.03 9.35
CA VAL A 44 -1.94 -12.87 8.69
C VAL A 44 -1.78 -12.86 7.17
N GLN A 45 -1.29 -11.77 6.59
CA GLN A 45 -0.96 -11.74 5.15
C GLN A 45 0.27 -12.59 4.78
N GLN A 46 1.04 -13.06 5.76
CA GLN A 46 2.16 -14.00 5.56
C GLN A 46 1.85 -15.46 5.95
N CYS A 47 0.61 -15.80 6.29
CA CYS A 47 0.24 -17.18 6.57
C CYS A 47 0.05 -17.99 5.28
N GLN A 48 1.15 -18.41 4.64
CA GLN A 48 1.14 -19.77 4.12
C GLN A 48 0.84 -20.72 5.29
N PRO A 49 0.11 -21.83 5.08
CA PRO A 49 -0.18 -22.77 6.15
C PRO A 49 1.15 -23.23 6.77
N ARG A 50 1.50 -22.67 7.94
CA ARG A 50 2.67 -23.09 8.68
C ARG A 50 2.41 -24.54 9.06
N ARG A 51 3.16 -25.48 8.50
CA ARG A 51 2.93 -26.94 8.63
C ARG A 51 2.65 -27.40 10.08
N GLY A 52 3.21 -26.71 11.08
CA GLY A 52 2.94 -26.98 12.51
C GLY A 52 1.54 -26.60 13.00
N PHE A 53 0.90 -25.55 12.47
CA PHE A 53 -0.43 -25.11 12.91
C PHE A 53 -1.57 -25.99 12.37
N THR A 54 -1.40 -26.57 11.19
CA THR A 54 -2.33 -27.58 10.65
C THR A 54 -2.39 -28.84 11.51
N GLN A 55 -1.27 -29.24 12.11
CA GLN A 55 -1.19 -30.38 13.01
C GLN A 55 -1.90 -30.08 14.35
N ILE A 56 -1.75 -28.85 14.86
CA ILE A 56 -2.43 -28.39 16.08
C ILE A 56 -3.96 -28.38 15.90
N ILE A 57 -4.48 -27.95 14.74
CA ILE A 57 -5.93 -28.01 14.47
C ILE A 57 -6.42 -29.45 14.33
N GLY A 58 -5.62 -30.34 13.73
CA GLY A 58 -5.94 -31.77 13.66
C GLY A 58 -6.11 -32.39 15.04
N SER A 59 -5.15 -32.18 15.94
CA SER A 59 -5.24 -32.67 17.32
C SER A 59 -6.35 -31.98 18.12
N ALA A 60 -6.60 -30.69 17.90
CA ALA A 60 -7.73 -29.98 18.52
C ALA A 60 -9.08 -30.53 18.04
N ARG A 61 -9.17 -30.95 16.77
CA ARG A 61 -10.37 -31.57 16.21
C ARG A 61 -10.63 -32.95 16.78
N GLU A 62 -9.59 -33.77 16.96
CA GLU A 62 -9.70 -35.07 17.63
C GLU A 62 -10.25 -34.92 19.06
N VAL A 63 -9.70 -33.99 19.85
CA VAL A 63 -10.20 -33.71 21.22
C VAL A 63 -11.63 -33.16 21.22
N PHE A 64 -12.01 -32.41 20.19
CA PHE A 64 -13.35 -31.86 20.04
C PHE A 64 -14.38 -32.94 19.68
N ASP A 65 -14.03 -33.85 18.77
CA ASP A 65 -14.89 -34.95 18.34
C ASP A 65 -15.03 -36.03 19.44
N ASP A 66 -14.03 -36.18 20.33
CA ASP A 66 -14.04 -37.11 21.49
C ASP A 66 -15.02 -36.72 22.62
N GLY A 67 -15.71 -35.58 22.52
CA GLY A 67 -17.06 -35.45 23.07
C GLY A 67 -17.20 -35.14 24.58
N PHE A 68 -16.20 -34.57 25.24
CA PHE A 68 -16.49 -33.90 26.53
C PHE A 68 -17.41 -32.70 26.28
N VAL A 69 -18.43 -32.53 27.13
CA VAL A 69 -19.49 -31.50 27.06
C VAL A 69 -19.02 -30.24 26.34
N LEU A 70 -19.35 -30.15 25.05
CA LEU A 70 -18.89 -29.05 24.21
C LEU A 70 -19.68 -27.81 24.60
N ASP A 71 -19.02 -26.91 25.32
CA ASP A 71 -19.56 -25.60 25.63
C ASP A 71 -19.39 -24.65 24.45
N LEU A 72 -20.09 -23.52 24.52
CA LEU A 72 -20.08 -22.49 23.50
C LEU A 72 -18.66 -21.97 23.19
N VAL A 73 -17.78 -21.94 24.19
CA VAL A 73 -16.38 -21.49 24.08
C VAL A 73 -15.57 -22.49 23.25
N SER A 74 -15.77 -23.79 23.43
CA SER A 74 -15.08 -24.85 22.68
C SER A 74 -15.44 -24.79 21.18
N TRP A 75 -16.72 -24.64 20.86
CA TRP A 75 -17.19 -24.44 19.48
C TRP A 75 -16.59 -23.16 18.85
N ASN A 76 -16.65 -22.04 19.58
CA ASN A 76 -16.14 -20.76 19.14
C ASN A 76 -14.62 -20.79 18.88
N SER A 77 -13.87 -21.51 19.73
CA SER A 77 -12.42 -21.70 19.58
C SER A 77 -12.07 -22.53 18.34
N MET A 78 -12.82 -23.60 18.07
CA MET A 78 -12.63 -24.40 16.87
C MET A 78 -12.94 -23.61 15.59
N ILE A 79 -14.04 -22.87 15.58
CA ILE A 79 -14.42 -22.01 14.46
C ILE A 79 -13.35 -20.95 14.18
N ASP A 80 -12.90 -20.23 15.20
CA ASP A 80 -11.86 -19.20 15.07
C ASP A 80 -10.53 -19.81 14.57
N GLY A 81 -10.15 -20.99 15.09
CA GLY A 81 -8.98 -21.74 14.62
C GLY A 81 -9.05 -22.07 13.12
N TYR A 82 -10.16 -22.66 12.66
CA TYR A 82 -10.35 -22.97 11.24
C TYR A 82 -10.40 -21.72 10.36
N VAL A 83 -11.02 -20.63 10.83
CA VAL A 83 -11.06 -19.33 10.12
C VAL A 83 -9.66 -18.75 9.96
N LYS A 84 -8.85 -18.72 11.02
CA LYS A 84 -7.47 -18.22 10.98
C LYS A 84 -6.56 -19.04 10.06
N ASN A 85 -6.86 -20.32 9.88
CA ASN A 85 -6.16 -21.20 8.94
C ASN A 85 -6.73 -21.19 7.51
N GLY A 86 -7.68 -20.30 7.21
CA GLY A 86 -8.28 -20.15 5.87
C GLY A 86 -9.27 -21.26 5.50
N GLN A 87 -9.56 -22.21 6.39
CA GLN A 87 -10.48 -23.32 6.18
C GLN A 87 -11.93 -22.92 6.50
N VAL A 88 -12.39 -21.82 5.90
CA VAL A 88 -13.70 -21.21 6.21
C VAL A 88 -14.88 -22.14 5.88
N GLY A 89 -14.72 -23.06 4.92
CA GLY A 89 -15.75 -24.06 4.61
C GLY A 89 -16.00 -25.05 5.76
N VAL A 90 -14.94 -25.50 6.43
CA VAL A 90 -15.04 -26.41 7.59
C VAL A 90 -15.59 -25.65 8.79
N ALA A 91 -15.10 -24.43 9.03
CA ALA A 91 -15.63 -23.55 10.06
C ALA A 91 -17.14 -23.32 9.86
N ARG A 92 -17.60 -23.16 8.61
CA ARG A 92 -19.01 -23.00 8.30
C ARG A 92 -19.83 -24.25 8.63
N GLY A 93 -19.33 -25.43 8.30
CA GLY A 93 -19.99 -26.69 8.67
C GLY A 93 -20.19 -26.81 10.18
N LEU A 94 -19.13 -26.55 10.95
CA LEU A 94 -19.22 -26.54 12.43
C LEU A 94 -20.21 -25.49 12.92
N PHE A 95 -20.21 -24.29 12.35
CA PHE A 95 -21.16 -23.25 12.69
C PHE A 95 -22.61 -23.65 12.41
N ASP A 96 -22.89 -24.40 11.35
CA ASP A 96 -24.24 -24.89 11.03
C ASP A 96 -24.68 -26.04 11.94
N GLU A 97 -23.73 -26.82 12.48
CA GLU A 97 -23.98 -27.89 13.47
C GLU A 97 -24.20 -27.37 14.91
N MET A 98 -23.73 -26.15 15.23
CA MET A 98 -23.86 -25.57 16.57
C MET A 98 -25.33 -25.52 17.07
N PRO A 99 -25.64 -26.11 18.25
CA PRO A 99 -26.99 -26.06 18.83
C PRO A 99 -27.42 -24.63 19.23
N HIS A 100 -26.50 -23.88 19.82
CA HIS A 100 -26.68 -22.49 20.22
C HIS A 100 -25.54 -21.64 19.67
N ARG A 101 -25.87 -20.43 19.19
CA ARG A 101 -24.92 -19.50 18.59
C ARG A 101 -25.02 -18.17 19.30
N ASP A 102 -23.88 -17.62 19.68
CA ASP A 102 -23.79 -16.26 20.20
C ASP A 102 -23.23 -15.30 19.15
N THR A 103 -23.25 -14.02 19.48
CA THR A 103 -22.70 -12.95 18.66
C THR A 103 -21.26 -13.22 18.21
N PHE A 104 -20.45 -13.89 19.04
CA PHE A 104 -19.09 -14.26 18.70
C PHE A 104 -19.04 -15.32 17.60
N SER A 105 -19.82 -16.41 17.69
CA SER A 105 -19.89 -17.45 16.65
C SER A 105 -20.18 -16.85 15.27
N TRP A 106 -21.17 -15.94 15.21
CA TRP A 106 -21.53 -15.23 13.97
C TRP A 106 -20.40 -14.32 13.48
N ASN A 107 -19.79 -13.53 14.38
CA ASN A 107 -18.70 -12.62 14.03
C ASN A 107 -17.48 -13.36 13.48
N SER A 108 -17.12 -14.51 14.05
CA SER A 108 -15.97 -15.32 13.60
C SER A 108 -16.15 -15.85 12.18
N ILE A 109 -17.35 -16.35 11.83
CA ILE A 109 -17.62 -16.82 10.46
C ILE A 109 -17.70 -15.66 9.47
N ILE A 110 -18.34 -14.55 9.84
CA ILE A 110 -18.37 -13.35 8.99
C ILE A 110 -16.94 -12.86 8.72
N ALA A 111 -16.10 -12.79 9.75
CA ALA A 111 -14.69 -12.43 9.61
C ALA A 111 -13.93 -13.38 8.69
N GLY A 112 -14.22 -14.69 8.75
CA GLY A 112 -13.67 -15.68 7.83
C GLY A 112 -14.06 -15.44 6.38
N TYR A 113 -15.34 -15.21 6.09
CA TYR A 113 -15.77 -14.90 4.72
C TYR A 113 -15.21 -13.58 4.22
N VAL A 114 -15.14 -12.55 5.07
CA VAL A 114 -14.48 -11.26 4.76
C VAL A 114 -13.00 -11.48 4.44
N GLY A 115 -12.30 -12.31 5.23
CA GLY A 115 -10.89 -12.63 5.02
C GLY A 115 -10.60 -13.33 3.70
N VAL A 116 -11.49 -14.23 3.27
CA VAL A 116 -11.40 -14.93 1.97
C VAL A 116 -11.94 -14.08 0.80
N GLY A 117 -12.55 -12.92 1.09
CA GLY A 117 -13.11 -12.02 0.08
C GLY A 117 -14.50 -12.40 -0.45
N LYS A 118 -15.19 -13.37 0.17
CA LYS A 118 -16.56 -13.78 -0.20
C LYS A 118 -17.60 -12.85 0.46
N MET A 119 -17.65 -11.59 0.02
CA MET A 119 -18.50 -10.58 0.65
C MET A 119 -20.01 -10.84 0.56
N GLU A 120 -20.49 -11.48 -0.50
CA GLU A 120 -21.91 -11.79 -0.64
C GLU A 120 -22.39 -12.75 0.46
N LEU A 121 -21.63 -13.83 0.70
CA LEU A 121 -21.93 -14.79 1.78
C LEU A 121 -21.80 -14.15 3.17
N ALA A 122 -20.80 -13.28 3.35
CA ALA A 122 -20.66 -12.50 4.58
C ALA A 122 -21.89 -11.61 4.81
N ARG A 123 -22.40 -10.96 3.75
CA ARG A 123 -23.57 -10.08 3.83
C ARG A 123 -24.85 -10.86 4.10
N GLU A 124 -25.05 -12.00 3.46
CA GLU A 124 -26.20 -12.88 3.73
C GLU A 124 -26.24 -13.33 5.19
N LEU A 125 -25.09 -13.78 5.73
CA LEU A 125 -24.99 -14.13 7.14
C LEU A 125 -25.22 -12.94 8.06
N PHE A 126 -24.64 -11.79 7.71
CA PHE A 126 -24.81 -10.57 8.46
C PHE A 126 -26.28 -10.15 8.54
N GLU A 127 -27.07 -10.28 7.47
CA GLU A 127 -28.51 -9.94 7.48
C GLU A 127 -29.36 -11.04 8.19
N LYS A 128 -28.91 -12.30 8.26
CA LYS A 128 -29.57 -13.37 9.04
C LYS A 128 -29.32 -13.30 10.55
N MET A 129 -28.31 -12.56 10.99
CA MET A 129 -27.91 -12.47 12.40
C MET A 129 -29.04 -11.89 13.28
N PRO A 130 -29.44 -12.56 14.39
CA PRO A 130 -30.52 -12.08 15.24
C PRO A 130 -30.19 -10.76 15.97
N PHE A 131 -29.00 -10.69 16.55
CA PHE A 131 -28.51 -9.53 17.30
C PHE A 131 -27.13 -9.14 16.79
N ARG A 132 -26.93 -7.87 16.44
CA ARG A 132 -25.66 -7.34 15.93
C ARG A 132 -25.06 -6.39 16.93
N ASP A 133 -23.81 -6.65 17.30
CA ASP A 133 -23.03 -5.73 18.11
C ASP A 133 -22.13 -4.85 17.23
N VAL A 134 -21.42 -3.92 17.85
CA VAL A 134 -20.52 -2.99 17.15
C VAL A 134 -19.43 -3.75 16.38
N VAL A 135 -19.02 -4.94 16.85
CA VAL A 135 -18.02 -5.79 16.20
C VAL A 135 -18.55 -6.36 14.89
N SER A 136 -19.81 -6.85 14.87
CA SER A 136 -20.46 -7.35 13.65
C SER A 136 -20.47 -6.28 12.54
N TRP A 137 -20.87 -5.05 12.89
CA TRP A 137 -20.92 -3.93 11.95
C TRP A 137 -19.52 -3.52 11.45
N ASN A 138 -18.56 -3.38 12.36
CA ASN A 138 -17.19 -2.99 12.00
C ASN A 138 -16.52 -4.03 11.11
N CYS A 139 -16.78 -5.33 11.32
CA CYS A 139 -16.25 -6.41 10.48
C CYS A 139 -16.74 -6.29 9.03
N MET A 140 -18.04 -6.03 8.83
CA MET A 140 -18.59 -5.84 7.48
C MET A 140 -18.06 -4.56 6.81
N ILE A 141 -17.96 -3.45 7.56
CA ILE A 141 -17.40 -2.19 7.04
C ILE A 141 -15.94 -2.37 6.64
N ASP A 142 -15.12 -3.06 7.44
CA ASP A 142 -13.74 -3.38 7.11
C ASP A 142 -13.64 -4.24 5.84
N GLY A 143 -14.51 -5.25 5.70
CA GLY A 143 -14.56 -6.09 4.50
C GLY A 143 -14.85 -5.30 3.22
N TYR A 144 -15.87 -4.43 3.25
CA TYR A 144 -16.13 -3.54 2.12
C TYR A 144 -15.04 -2.49 1.91
N ALA A 145 -14.37 -2.04 2.98
CA ALA A 145 -13.22 -1.15 2.88
C ALA A 145 -12.07 -1.81 2.12
N ARG A 146 -11.78 -3.09 2.33
CA ARG A 146 -10.71 -3.82 1.63
C ARG A 146 -10.93 -3.89 0.12
N ILE A 147 -12.18 -4.09 -0.31
CA ILE A 147 -12.57 -4.13 -1.73
C ILE A 147 -12.82 -2.72 -2.30
N GLU A 148 -12.57 -1.68 -1.51
CA GLU A 148 -12.77 -0.27 -1.87
C GLU A 148 -14.21 0.06 -2.29
N ASN A 149 -15.18 -0.71 -1.81
CA ASN A 149 -16.61 -0.43 -2.01
C ASN A 149 -17.10 0.58 -0.95
N VAL A 150 -16.79 1.84 -1.20
CA VAL A 150 -17.11 2.97 -0.32
C VAL A 150 -18.62 3.15 -0.11
N SER A 151 -19.43 2.84 -1.12
CA SER A 151 -20.89 3.01 -1.08
C SER A 151 -21.54 2.07 -0.05
N GLU A 152 -21.25 0.77 -0.14
CA GLU A 152 -21.81 -0.20 0.80
C GLU A 152 -21.27 -0.03 2.22
N ALA A 153 -19.96 0.25 2.36
CA ALA A 153 -19.36 0.58 3.65
C ALA A 153 -20.08 1.77 4.31
N ARG A 154 -20.40 2.81 3.53
CA ARG A 154 -21.08 4.00 4.06
C ARG A 154 -22.54 3.70 4.47
N LYS A 155 -23.27 2.94 3.65
CA LYS A 155 -24.65 2.52 4.00
C LYS A 155 -24.69 1.75 5.31
N LEU A 156 -23.75 0.82 5.51
CA LEU A 156 -23.66 0.07 6.76
C LEU A 156 -23.30 1.00 7.93
N PHE A 157 -22.33 1.88 7.75
CA PHE A 157 -21.95 2.86 8.76
C PHE A 157 -23.11 3.76 9.19
N ASP A 158 -23.97 4.19 8.27
CA ASP A 158 -25.14 5.01 8.58
C ASP A 158 -26.25 4.21 9.29
N ARG A 159 -26.39 2.91 8.99
CA ARG A 159 -27.33 2.00 9.68
C ARG A 159 -26.89 1.61 11.10
N MET A 160 -25.63 1.84 11.48
CA MET A 160 -25.12 1.48 12.81
C MET A 160 -25.87 2.23 13.94
N PRO A 161 -26.45 1.51 14.92
CA PRO A 161 -27.12 2.12 16.06
C PRO A 161 -26.15 2.87 16.99
N ALA A 162 -25.00 2.25 17.28
CA ALA A 162 -23.93 2.81 18.10
C ALA A 162 -22.62 2.73 17.32
N ARG A 163 -21.81 3.80 17.40
CA ARG A 163 -20.52 3.91 16.70
C ARG A 163 -19.43 4.17 17.72
N ASN A 164 -18.34 3.43 17.62
CA ASN A 164 -17.16 3.66 18.46
C ASN A 164 -16.01 4.22 17.62
N VAL A 165 -14.87 4.48 18.26
CA VAL A 165 -13.65 5.00 17.60
C VAL A 165 -13.25 4.13 16.42
N VAL A 166 -13.40 2.80 16.52
CA VAL A 166 -13.06 1.87 15.44
C VAL A 166 -13.97 2.09 14.22
N SER A 167 -15.29 2.22 14.42
CA SER A 167 -16.24 2.49 13.33
C SER A 167 -15.87 3.76 12.54
N TRP A 168 -15.55 4.84 13.25
CA TRP A 168 -15.14 6.11 12.64
C TRP A 168 -13.79 5.98 11.92
N ASN A 169 -12.80 5.35 12.54
CA ASN A 169 -11.47 5.20 11.97
C ASN A 169 -11.46 4.35 10.71
N THR A 170 -12.21 3.25 10.67
CA THR A 170 -12.30 2.40 9.47
C THR A 170 -12.88 3.19 8.29
N MET A 171 -13.90 4.01 8.54
CA MET A 171 -14.48 4.86 7.50
C MET A 171 -13.56 6.01 7.06
N LEU A 172 -12.88 6.67 8.00
CA LEU A 172 -11.92 7.73 7.70
C LEU A 172 -10.75 7.17 6.87
N ALA A 173 -10.17 6.04 7.27
CA ALA A 173 -9.09 5.38 6.53
C ALA A 173 -9.53 4.98 5.12
N LEU A 174 -10.75 4.44 4.95
CA LEU A 174 -11.32 4.12 3.65
C LEU A 174 -11.44 5.36 2.75
N TYR A 175 -12.02 6.45 3.25
CA TYR A 175 -12.20 7.68 2.49
C TYR A 175 -10.87 8.32 2.09
N VAL A 176 -9.87 8.29 2.97
CA VAL A 176 -8.53 8.82 2.70
C VAL A 176 -7.81 8.00 1.64
N ARG A 177 -7.97 6.68 1.63
CA ARG A 177 -7.38 5.81 0.60
C ARG A 177 -8.02 6.02 -0.76
N SER A 178 -9.34 6.20 -0.81
CA SER A 178 -10.07 6.44 -2.06
C SER A 178 -9.88 7.87 -2.58
N LYS A 179 -9.24 8.02 -3.75
CA LYS A 179 -8.95 9.34 -4.36
C LYS A 179 -10.16 10.27 -4.49
N LYS A 180 -11.36 9.73 -4.71
CA LYS A 180 -12.60 10.51 -4.93
C LYS A 180 -13.26 11.02 -3.64
N TYR A 181 -12.94 10.43 -2.48
CA TYR A 181 -13.69 10.66 -1.23
C TYR A 181 -12.87 11.40 -0.16
N VAL A 182 -11.70 11.92 -0.51
CA VAL A 182 -10.79 12.57 0.46
C VAL A 182 -11.44 13.80 1.10
N THR A 183 -12.21 14.59 0.35
CA THR A 183 -12.96 15.74 0.90
C THR A 183 -14.03 15.30 1.89
N GLN A 184 -14.71 14.18 1.60
CA GLN A 184 -15.72 13.59 2.46
C GLN A 184 -15.12 13.04 3.76
N ALA A 185 -13.82 12.72 3.80
CA ALA A 185 -13.12 12.36 5.03
C ALA A 185 -13.14 13.52 6.04
N LEU A 186 -12.89 14.75 5.58
CA LEU A 186 -12.95 15.94 6.44
C LEU A 186 -14.36 16.17 6.99
N ILE A 187 -15.38 16.08 6.13
CA ILE A 187 -16.79 16.23 6.52
C ILE A 187 -17.19 15.15 7.54
N LEU A 188 -16.72 13.91 7.34
CA LEU A 188 -17.01 12.82 8.27
C LEU A 188 -16.36 13.06 9.64
N PHE A 189 -15.14 13.58 9.66
CA PHE A 189 -14.44 13.92 10.89
C PHE A 189 -15.09 15.10 11.62
N ASP A 190 -15.56 16.12 10.90
CA ASP A 190 -16.32 17.22 11.49
C ASP A 190 -17.60 16.71 12.15
N ARG A 191 -18.30 15.77 11.49
CA ARG A 191 -19.46 15.09 12.08
C ARG A 191 -19.12 14.26 13.33
N MET A 192 -17.93 13.65 13.38
CA MET A 192 -17.43 12.94 14.56
C MET A 192 -17.24 13.92 15.73
N MET A 193 -16.67 15.10 15.45
CA MET A 193 -16.44 16.15 16.45
C MET A 193 -17.75 16.80 16.94
N GLU A 194 -18.69 17.09 16.03
CA GLU A 194 -19.99 17.70 16.35
C GLU A 194 -20.84 16.83 17.27
N ARG A 195 -20.82 15.50 17.06
CA ARG A 195 -21.57 14.57 17.91
C ARG A 195 -20.99 14.50 19.32
N GLY A 196 -19.68 14.69 19.49
CA GLY A 196 -19.00 14.68 20.78
C GLY A 196 -19.02 13.35 21.56
N GLU A 197 -19.75 12.32 21.08
CA GLU A 197 -19.88 11.00 21.70
C GLU A 197 -18.54 10.25 21.77
N VAL A 198 -17.65 10.49 20.81
CA VAL A 198 -16.40 9.75 20.63
C VAL A 198 -15.24 10.72 20.42
N ARG A 199 -14.22 10.64 21.28
CA ARG A 199 -13.00 11.43 21.11
C ARG A 199 -12.09 10.83 20.03
N PRO A 200 -11.53 11.65 19.12
CA PRO A 200 -10.51 11.19 18.18
C PRO A 200 -9.30 10.62 18.91
N ASN A 201 -8.75 9.53 18.38
CA ASN A 201 -7.48 8.97 18.84
C ASN A 201 -6.37 9.23 17.82
N SER A 202 -5.14 8.79 18.10
CA SER A 202 -3.98 8.96 17.20
C SER A 202 -4.29 8.50 15.76
N ALA A 203 -4.94 7.34 15.59
CA ALA A 203 -5.29 6.84 14.26
C ALA A 203 -6.34 7.70 13.51
N SER A 204 -7.31 8.28 14.23
CA SER A 204 -8.26 9.26 13.67
C SER A 204 -7.52 10.48 13.13
N LEU A 205 -6.58 11.00 13.94
CA LEU A 205 -5.82 12.21 13.64
C LEU A 205 -4.83 11.99 12.49
N VAL A 206 -4.12 10.85 12.45
CA VAL A 206 -3.26 10.46 11.32
C VAL A 206 -4.06 10.41 10.02
N SER A 207 -5.26 9.82 10.06
CA SER A 207 -6.13 9.74 8.88
C SER A 207 -6.51 11.15 8.38
N ILE A 208 -6.87 12.05 9.29
CA ILE A 208 -7.27 13.40 8.90
C ILE A 208 -6.10 14.28 8.46
N LEU A 209 -4.93 14.15 9.09
CA LEU A 209 -3.71 14.82 8.64
C LEU A 209 -3.32 14.36 7.24
N THR A 210 -3.46 13.06 6.96
CA THR A 210 -3.24 12.52 5.61
C THR A 210 -4.24 13.09 4.61
N ALA A 211 -5.51 13.27 4.98
CA ALA A 211 -6.52 13.93 4.15
C ALA A 211 -6.13 15.40 3.86
N CYS A 212 -5.73 16.14 4.90
CA CYS A 212 -5.29 17.53 4.79
C CYS A 212 -4.07 17.66 3.87
N ALA A 213 -3.10 16.76 4.01
CA ALA A 213 -1.90 16.71 3.19
C ALA A 213 -2.19 16.43 1.70
N LYS A 214 -3.22 15.61 1.41
CA LYS A 214 -3.67 15.32 0.03
C LYS A 214 -4.45 16.47 -0.60
N LEU A 215 -5.19 17.23 0.21
CA LEU A 215 -6.03 18.35 -0.25
C LEU A 215 -5.33 19.71 -0.16
N GLY A 216 -4.14 19.80 0.45
CA GLY A 216 -3.46 21.06 0.72
C GLY A 216 -4.17 21.95 1.75
N ARG A 217 -4.93 21.36 2.69
CA ARG A 217 -5.74 22.10 3.68
C ARG A 217 -4.93 22.41 4.95
N LEU A 218 -4.08 23.44 4.86
CA LEU A 218 -3.24 23.89 5.97
C LEU A 218 -4.06 24.37 7.17
N ASP A 219 -5.19 25.05 6.93
CA ASP A 219 -6.10 25.55 7.95
C ASP A 219 -6.60 24.44 8.89
N LYS A 220 -7.03 23.32 8.30
CA LYS A 220 -7.49 22.16 9.08
C LYS A 220 -6.32 21.44 9.75
N GLY A 221 -5.17 21.37 9.08
CA GLY A 221 -3.95 20.83 9.66
C GLY A 221 -3.47 21.56 10.91
N LEU A 222 -3.49 22.89 10.89
CA LEU A 222 -3.17 23.75 12.04
C LEU A 222 -4.15 23.49 13.19
N TRP A 223 -5.46 23.44 12.89
CA TRP A 223 -6.47 23.13 13.90
C TRP A 223 -6.22 21.78 14.56
N VAL A 224 -5.88 20.75 13.78
CA VAL A 224 -5.55 19.42 14.32
C VAL A 224 -4.30 19.46 15.19
N HIS A 225 -3.27 20.22 14.81
CA HIS A 225 -2.07 20.36 15.61
C HIS A 225 -2.37 21.04 16.95
N SER A 226 -3.11 22.16 16.95
CA SER A 226 -3.56 22.80 18.18
C SER A 226 -4.47 21.90 19.02
N PHE A 227 -5.31 21.08 18.39
CA PHE A 227 -6.13 20.08 19.10
C PHE A 227 -5.27 19.06 19.85
N ILE A 228 -4.19 18.56 19.23
CA ILE A 228 -3.23 17.63 19.84
C ILE A 228 -2.57 18.25 21.07
N GLU A 229 -2.07 19.48 20.94
CA GLU A 229 -1.40 20.22 22.02
C GLU A 229 -2.36 20.50 23.19
N ASN A 230 -3.54 21.06 22.89
CA ASN A 230 -4.53 21.45 23.90
C ASN A 230 -5.08 20.24 24.68
N ASN A 231 -5.17 19.07 24.03
CA ASN A 231 -5.65 17.84 24.68
C ASN A 231 -4.49 16.98 25.25
N LYS A 232 -3.24 17.46 25.18
CA LYS A 232 -2.04 16.75 25.66
C LYS A 232 -1.94 15.32 25.09
N ILE A 233 -2.31 15.14 23.82
CA ILE A 233 -2.22 13.85 23.15
C ILE A 233 -0.74 13.55 22.91
N LYS A 234 -0.25 12.44 23.46
CA LYS A 234 1.14 12.03 23.25
C LYS A 234 1.35 11.66 21.78
N CYS A 235 2.19 12.42 21.08
CA CYS A 235 2.59 12.09 19.72
C CYS A 235 3.57 10.91 19.73
N ASP A 236 3.15 9.79 19.17
CA ASP A 236 4.07 8.75 18.74
C ASP A 236 4.80 9.18 17.45
N THR A 237 5.77 8.37 17.02
CA THR A 237 6.53 8.62 15.79
C THR A 237 5.60 8.70 14.56
N LEU A 238 4.51 7.93 14.54
CA LEU A 238 3.55 7.89 13.44
C LEU A 238 2.77 9.21 13.32
N LEU A 239 2.19 9.69 14.42
CA LEU A 239 1.43 10.94 14.46
C LEU A 239 2.32 12.15 14.16
N SER A 240 3.55 12.16 14.70
CA SER A 240 4.54 13.20 14.40
C SER A 240 4.93 13.21 12.92
N THR A 241 5.14 12.03 12.33
CA THR A 241 5.45 11.90 10.90
C THR A 241 4.27 12.36 10.03
N ALA A 242 3.02 12.10 10.45
CA ALA A 242 1.82 12.56 9.75
C ALA A 242 1.67 14.09 9.80
N LEU A 243 1.92 14.72 10.97
CA LEU A 243 1.93 16.17 11.13
C LEU A 243 2.98 16.82 10.23
N LEU A 244 4.21 16.30 10.28
CA LEU A 244 5.32 16.73 9.43
C LEU A 244 4.97 16.64 7.95
N THR A 245 4.47 15.48 7.50
CA THR A 245 4.09 15.25 6.09
C THR A 245 2.99 16.21 5.65
N MET A 246 2.03 16.50 6.52
CA MET A 246 0.95 17.45 6.26
C MET A 246 1.51 18.86 6.04
N TYR A 247 2.35 19.35 6.97
CA TYR A 247 2.97 20.67 6.83
C TYR A 247 3.85 20.77 5.59
N ALA A 248 4.68 19.75 5.34
CA ALA A 248 5.55 19.70 4.18
C ALA A 248 4.76 19.76 2.86
N LYS A 249 3.69 18.98 2.73
CA LYS A 249 2.82 19.01 1.54
C LYS A 249 2.01 20.29 1.39
N CYS A 250 1.70 20.97 2.48
CA CYS A 250 1.01 22.26 2.46
C CYS A 250 1.94 23.47 2.24
N GLY A 251 3.26 23.26 2.14
CA GLY A 251 4.23 24.35 1.93
C GLY A 251 4.71 25.04 3.20
N ALA A 252 4.22 24.65 4.37
CA ALA A 252 4.65 25.22 5.66
C ALA A 252 5.91 24.50 6.17
N MET A 253 7.03 24.65 5.44
CA MET A 253 8.28 23.93 5.74
C MET A 253 8.89 24.29 7.09
N ASP A 254 8.68 25.51 7.58
CA ASP A 254 9.20 25.92 8.90
C ASP A 254 8.49 25.15 10.02
N LEU A 255 7.15 25.05 9.96
CA LEU A 255 6.37 24.22 10.90
C LEU A 255 6.71 22.73 10.77
N ALA A 256 6.94 22.23 9.54
CA ALA A 256 7.39 20.86 9.34
C ALA A 256 8.74 20.61 10.01
N ARG A 257 9.66 21.58 9.94
CA ARG A 257 10.98 21.52 10.57
C ARG A 257 10.89 21.56 12.09
N ASP A 258 10.01 22.38 12.65
CA ASP A 258 9.78 22.44 14.09
C ASP A 258 9.25 21.12 14.64
N VAL A 259 8.25 20.54 13.97
CA VAL A 259 7.74 19.21 14.32
C VAL A 259 8.85 18.18 14.24
N PHE A 260 9.63 18.15 13.16
CA PHE A 260 10.74 17.21 12.98
C PHE A 260 11.77 17.32 14.11
N ASN A 261 12.22 18.52 14.45
CA ASN A 261 13.23 18.75 15.48
C ASN A 261 12.77 18.20 16.83
N ASN A 262 11.50 18.41 17.17
CA ASN A 262 10.87 17.98 18.42
C ASN A 262 10.50 16.48 18.48
N MET A 263 10.68 15.71 17.40
CA MET A 263 10.43 14.27 17.42
C MET A 263 11.43 13.54 18.33
N PRO A 264 10.97 12.69 19.27
CA PRO A 264 11.84 11.93 20.15
C PRO A 264 12.69 10.92 19.37
N ASP A 265 12.04 10.18 18.45
CA ASP A 265 12.68 9.20 17.59
C ASP A 265 12.40 9.56 16.12
N LYS A 266 13.48 9.82 15.37
CA LYS A 266 13.43 10.12 13.94
C LYS A 266 13.80 8.86 13.16
N ASN A 267 12.83 8.30 12.46
CA ASN A 267 13.04 7.12 11.60
C ASN A 267 13.24 7.54 10.13
N VAL A 268 13.65 6.59 9.29
CA VAL A 268 13.83 6.78 7.84
C VAL A 268 12.61 7.46 7.17
N VAL A 269 11.38 7.15 7.59
CA VAL A 269 10.16 7.74 7.01
C VAL A 269 10.06 9.24 7.32
N SER A 270 10.40 9.66 8.54
CA SER A 270 10.39 11.09 8.92
C SER A 270 11.46 11.89 8.17
N TRP A 271 12.66 11.33 7.95
CA TRP A 271 13.71 11.93 7.14
C TRP A 271 13.29 12.06 5.67
N ASN A 272 12.78 10.98 5.07
CA ASN A 272 12.30 10.98 3.69
C ASN A 272 11.19 12.01 3.47
N SER A 273 10.31 12.20 4.44
CA SER A 273 9.25 13.19 4.38
C SER A 273 9.79 14.63 4.33
N MET A 274 10.87 14.92 5.06
CA MET A 274 11.56 16.22 5.00
C MET A 274 12.33 16.42 3.68
N ILE A 275 13.07 15.42 3.23
CA ILE A 275 13.82 15.46 1.97
C ILE A 275 12.85 15.71 0.80
N MET A 276 11.76 14.94 0.73
CA MET A 276 10.72 15.11 -0.27
C MET A 276 10.03 16.48 -0.16
N GLY A 277 9.73 16.93 1.07
CA GLY A 277 9.16 18.24 1.33
C GLY A 277 10.01 19.37 0.76
N TYR A 278 11.30 19.42 1.11
CA TYR A 278 12.22 20.41 0.54
C TYR A 278 12.36 20.29 -0.98
N GLY A 279 12.37 19.06 -1.51
CA GLY A 279 12.47 18.80 -2.95
C GLY A 279 11.29 19.34 -3.76
N VAL A 280 10.05 19.12 -3.30
CA VAL A 280 8.83 19.63 -3.97
C VAL A 280 8.78 21.15 -4.00
N HIS A 281 9.34 21.81 -2.97
CA HIS A 281 9.43 23.28 -2.90
C HIS A 281 10.69 23.86 -3.55
N GLY A 282 11.46 23.06 -4.30
CA GLY A 282 12.65 23.51 -5.03
C GLY A 282 13.87 23.81 -4.17
N LEU A 283 13.84 23.46 -2.88
CA LEU A 283 14.92 23.70 -1.92
C LEU A 283 15.91 22.52 -1.88
N VAL A 284 16.50 22.20 -3.03
CA VAL A 284 17.36 21.02 -3.22
C VAL A 284 18.54 20.97 -2.26
N GLU A 285 19.19 22.09 -1.99
CA GLU A 285 20.33 22.16 -1.05
C GLU A 285 19.92 21.70 0.35
N LYS A 286 18.79 22.19 0.86
CA LYS A 286 18.22 21.75 2.14
C LYS A 286 17.81 20.28 2.12
N ALA A 287 17.34 19.77 0.98
CA ALA A 287 17.00 18.35 0.82
C ALA A 287 18.24 17.45 0.93
N LEU A 288 19.35 17.82 0.28
CA LEU A 288 20.61 17.08 0.35
C LEU A 288 21.29 17.22 1.72
N ASP A 289 21.19 18.39 2.36
CA ASP A 289 21.63 18.56 3.75
C ASP A 289 20.87 17.63 4.70
N MET A 290 19.56 17.43 4.47
CA MET A 290 18.76 16.48 5.24
C MET A 290 19.20 15.04 5.01
N PHE A 291 19.55 14.67 3.78
CA PHE A 291 20.10 13.35 3.48
C PHE A 291 21.43 13.10 4.22
N ILE A 292 22.36 14.05 4.20
CA ILE A 292 23.65 13.94 4.90
C ILE A 292 23.43 13.86 6.42
N ASN A 293 22.50 14.64 6.96
CA ASN A 293 22.18 14.60 8.40
C ASN A 293 21.50 13.29 8.81
N MET A 294 20.73 12.66 7.92
CA MET A 294 20.16 11.33 8.13
C MET A 294 21.27 10.30 8.32
N GLU A 295 22.28 10.28 7.45
CA GLU A 295 23.44 9.38 7.57
C GLU A 295 24.20 9.61 8.88
N LYS A 296 24.46 10.88 9.24
CA LYS A 296 25.13 11.23 10.51
C LYS A 296 24.35 10.79 11.74
N SER A 297 23.03 10.69 11.65
CA SER A 297 22.17 10.18 12.72
C SER A 297 22.16 8.64 12.84
N GLY A 298 22.91 7.94 11.99
CA GLY A 298 22.99 6.48 11.96
C GLY A 298 21.81 5.79 11.28
N GLN A 299 20.94 6.55 10.61
CA GLN A 299 19.84 6.00 9.82
C GLN A 299 20.36 5.61 8.43
N THR A 300 20.06 4.40 7.98
CA THR A 300 20.47 3.92 6.66
C THR A 300 19.50 4.42 5.58
N PRO A 301 19.99 5.12 4.55
CA PRO A 301 19.20 5.44 3.37
C PRO A 301 18.62 4.18 2.71
N ASN A 302 17.42 4.31 2.18
CA ASN A 302 16.74 3.27 1.42
C ASN A 302 16.31 3.77 0.03
N ALA A 303 15.75 2.90 -0.80
CA ALA A 303 15.27 3.27 -2.14
C ALA A 303 14.38 4.53 -2.12
N ALA A 304 13.42 4.63 -1.19
CA ALA A 304 12.55 5.80 -1.09
C ALA A 304 13.30 7.11 -0.73
N THR A 305 14.42 7.00 -0.03
CA THR A 305 15.31 8.14 0.27
C THR A 305 15.89 8.70 -1.03
N PHE A 306 16.42 7.81 -1.89
CA PHE A 306 16.99 8.18 -3.17
C PHE A 306 15.93 8.67 -4.17
N VAL A 307 14.73 8.09 -4.20
CA VAL A 307 13.60 8.70 -4.95
C VAL A 307 13.39 10.15 -4.52
N SER A 308 13.43 10.43 -3.21
CA SER A 308 13.20 11.78 -2.67
C SER A 308 14.31 12.75 -3.08
N CYS A 309 15.58 12.35 -2.97
CA CYS A 309 16.72 13.17 -3.41
C CYS A 309 16.70 13.41 -4.92
N LEU A 310 16.48 12.37 -5.72
CA LEU A 310 16.43 12.47 -7.19
C LEU A 310 15.26 13.32 -7.67
N SER A 311 14.11 13.22 -7.00
CA SER A 311 12.95 14.08 -7.26
C SER A 311 13.27 15.55 -6.96
N ALA A 312 13.97 15.84 -5.85
CA ALA A 312 14.44 17.18 -5.52
C ALA A 312 15.39 17.73 -6.60
N CYS A 313 16.36 16.93 -7.05
CA CYS A 313 17.29 17.30 -8.12
C CYS A 313 16.56 17.54 -9.45
N LYS A 314 15.57 16.69 -9.78
CA LYS A 314 14.71 16.85 -10.96
C LYS A 314 13.96 18.18 -10.93
N HIS A 315 13.35 18.54 -9.80
CA HIS A 315 12.60 19.80 -9.69
C HIS A 315 13.49 21.05 -9.77
N ALA A 316 14.73 20.96 -9.28
CA ALA A 316 15.69 22.06 -9.32
C ALA A 316 16.59 22.08 -10.58
N GLY A 317 16.48 21.08 -11.46
CA GLY A 317 17.34 20.96 -12.66
C GLY A 317 18.82 20.68 -12.34
N LYS A 318 19.12 20.08 -11.18
CA LYS A 318 20.48 19.87 -10.66
C LYS A 318 21.06 18.53 -11.11
N VAL A 319 21.59 18.50 -12.34
CA VAL A 319 22.00 17.25 -13.01
C VAL A 319 23.13 16.52 -12.28
N LEU A 320 24.16 17.25 -11.84
CA LEU A 320 25.34 16.66 -11.22
C LEU A 320 25.02 16.05 -9.86
N GLU A 321 24.23 16.77 -9.06
CA GLU A 321 23.77 16.30 -7.75
C GLU A 321 22.84 15.09 -7.89
N GLY A 322 21.99 15.06 -8.93
CA GLY A 322 21.19 13.89 -9.29
C GLY A 322 22.04 12.66 -9.62
N TRP A 323 23.08 12.83 -10.45
CA TRP A 323 24.04 11.76 -10.75
C TRP A 323 24.79 11.26 -9.52
N TRP A 324 25.25 12.18 -8.68
CA TRP A 324 25.91 11.82 -7.42
C TRP A 324 25.00 10.97 -6.53
N CYS A 325 23.73 11.36 -6.36
CA CYS A 325 22.74 10.57 -5.62
C CYS A 325 22.48 9.20 -6.25
N PHE A 326 22.47 9.09 -7.58
CA PHE A 326 22.26 7.83 -8.26
C PHE A 326 23.47 6.89 -8.15
N ASP A 327 24.68 7.43 -8.28
CA ASP A 327 25.93 6.67 -8.18
C ASP A 327 26.14 6.12 -6.75
N ILE A 328 25.96 6.96 -5.73
CA ILE A 328 26.12 6.53 -4.33
C ILE A 328 25.06 5.48 -3.95
N MET A 329 23.83 5.56 -4.47
CA MET A 329 22.77 4.57 -4.27
C MET A 329 23.20 3.19 -4.77
N CYS A 330 23.77 3.11 -5.96
CA CYS A 330 24.17 1.84 -6.59
C CYS A 330 25.46 1.29 -5.98
N ARG A 331 26.48 2.14 -5.80
CA ARG A 331 27.85 1.69 -5.48
C ARG A 331 28.14 1.57 -4.01
N VAL A 332 27.61 2.49 -3.20
CA VAL A 332 27.89 2.53 -1.75
C VAL A 332 26.78 1.83 -0.99
N TYR A 333 25.53 2.06 -1.38
CA TYR A 333 24.37 1.48 -0.70
C TYR A 333 23.88 0.17 -1.29
N GLU A 334 24.42 -0.25 -2.44
CA GLU A 334 24.04 -1.48 -3.14
C GLU A 334 22.51 -1.61 -3.35
N ILE A 335 21.83 -0.47 -3.52
CA ILE A 335 20.38 -0.44 -3.72
C ILE A 335 20.09 -0.58 -5.20
N GLU A 336 19.37 -1.64 -5.55
CA GLU A 336 18.94 -1.89 -6.93
C GLU A 336 18.01 -0.75 -7.43
N PRO A 337 18.33 -0.11 -8.56
CA PRO A 337 17.50 0.91 -9.15
C PRO A 337 16.11 0.42 -9.55
N LYS A 338 15.06 1.16 -9.19
CA LYS A 338 13.67 0.90 -9.59
C LYS A 338 13.23 1.88 -10.68
N VAL A 339 12.10 1.56 -11.30
CA VAL A 339 11.35 2.39 -12.28
C VAL A 339 11.30 3.87 -11.84
N GLU A 340 11.06 4.13 -10.56
CA GLU A 340 10.96 5.48 -10.00
C GLU A 340 12.29 6.26 -10.01
N HIS A 341 13.42 5.60 -9.73
CA HIS A 341 14.75 6.22 -9.76
C HIS A 341 15.13 6.60 -11.19
N PHE A 342 14.93 5.68 -12.14
CA PHE A 342 15.19 5.93 -13.55
C PHE A 342 14.28 7.00 -14.13
N GLY A 343 13.01 7.02 -13.76
CA GLY A 343 12.09 8.09 -14.13
C GLY A 343 12.64 9.47 -13.74
N CYS A 344 13.17 9.62 -12.51
CA CYS A 344 13.74 10.87 -12.06
C CYS A 344 15.00 11.26 -12.85
N MET A 345 15.95 10.34 -13.01
CA MET A 345 17.20 10.59 -13.75
C MET A 345 16.95 10.95 -15.22
N PHE A 346 16.04 10.23 -15.86
CA PHE A 346 15.66 10.50 -17.24
C PHE A 346 15.13 11.93 -17.40
N HIS A 347 14.16 12.33 -16.57
CA HIS A 347 13.58 13.66 -16.67
C HIS A 347 14.63 14.77 -16.51
N LEU A 348 15.56 14.56 -15.60
CA LEU A 348 16.64 15.48 -15.32
C LEU A 348 17.66 15.58 -16.48
N LEU A 349 17.96 14.47 -17.16
CA LEU A 349 18.81 14.47 -18.36
C LEU A 349 18.11 15.08 -19.59
N ASN A 350 16.81 14.79 -19.75
CA ASN A 350 16.01 15.31 -20.86
C ASN A 350 15.89 16.83 -20.81
N GLN A 351 15.70 17.40 -19.62
CA GLN A 351 15.59 18.85 -19.42
C GLN A 351 16.83 19.63 -19.89
N VAL A 352 18.01 19.01 -19.89
CA VAL A 352 19.28 19.66 -20.26
C VAL A 352 19.71 19.29 -21.70
N GLY A 353 18.91 18.50 -22.42
CA GLY A 353 19.25 18.05 -23.78
C GLY A 353 20.45 17.10 -23.85
N LEU A 354 20.90 16.57 -22.72
CA LEU A 354 22.11 15.73 -22.60
C LEU A 354 21.83 14.24 -22.85
N MET A 355 20.71 13.91 -23.49
CA MET A 355 20.32 12.52 -23.79
C MET A 355 21.29 11.85 -24.77
N GLU A 356 21.96 12.63 -25.63
CA GLU A 356 22.96 12.13 -26.56
C GLU A 356 24.25 11.64 -25.87
N HIS A 357 24.51 12.08 -24.63
CA HIS A 357 25.72 11.72 -23.86
C HIS A 357 25.45 10.71 -22.73
N SER A 358 24.23 10.18 -22.61
CA SER A 358 23.88 9.24 -21.55
C SER A 358 24.36 7.80 -21.81
N ASP A 359 25.40 7.60 -22.62
CA ASP A 359 25.93 6.27 -22.95
C ASP A 359 26.50 5.54 -21.73
N GLY A 360 26.99 6.29 -20.73
CA GLY A 360 27.34 5.73 -19.42
C GLY A 360 26.14 5.14 -18.69
N LEU A 361 24.99 5.83 -18.72
CA LEU A 361 23.73 5.32 -18.16
C LEU A 361 23.26 4.09 -18.94
N LYS A 362 23.35 4.09 -20.28
CA LYS A 362 23.02 2.91 -21.10
C LYS A 362 23.92 1.71 -20.76
N SER A 363 25.21 1.93 -20.55
CA SER A 363 26.18 0.88 -20.25
C SER A 363 25.99 0.30 -18.84
N GLU A 364 25.87 1.14 -17.82
CA GLU A 364 25.65 0.70 -16.42
C GLU A 364 24.29 0.01 -16.25
N MET A 365 23.29 0.33 -17.10
CA MET A 365 21.96 -0.28 -17.13
C MET A 365 21.81 -1.50 -18.06
N SER A 366 22.82 -1.81 -18.88
CA SER A 366 22.87 -3.01 -19.72
C SER A 366 23.34 -4.26 -18.94
N ALA A 367 23.84 -4.06 -17.73
CA ALA A 367 24.07 -5.12 -16.76
C ALA A 367 22.72 -5.69 -16.26
N GLU A 368 22.72 -7.00 -15.96
CA GLU A 368 21.56 -7.88 -15.74
C GLU A 368 20.28 -7.21 -15.17
N GLY A 369 19.16 -7.31 -15.91
CA GLY A 369 17.81 -6.91 -15.45
C GLY A 369 17.19 -5.69 -16.15
N GLY A 370 17.99 -4.87 -16.85
CA GLY A 370 17.57 -3.60 -17.45
C GLY A 370 16.42 -3.68 -18.47
N SER A 371 16.35 -4.71 -19.32
CA SER A 371 15.29 -4.77 -20.37
C SER A 371 13.88 -4.97 -19.81
N THR A 372 13.76 -5.67 -18.67
CA THR A 372 12.48 -5.87 -17.97
C THR A 372 12.02 -4.58 -17.30
N LEU A 373 12.96 -3.81 -16.73
CA LEU A 373 12.69 -2.48 -16.15
C LEU A 373 12.28 -1.47 -17.23
N TRP A 374 12.92 -1.51 -18.40
CA TRP A 374 12.51 -0.69 -19.54
C TRP A 374 11.13 -1.06 -20.06
N ARG A 375 10.79 -2.36 -20.17
CA ARG A 375 9.43 -2.78 -20.55
C ARG A 375 8.39 -2.34 -19.52
N ALA A 376 8.72 -2.40 -18.23
CA ALA A 376 7.85 -1.88 -17.18
C ALA A 376 7.67 -0.35 -17.30
N LEU A 377 8.76 0.41 -17.50
CA LEU A 377 8.72 1.84 -17.78
C LEU A 377 7.88 2.16 -19.03
N LEU A 378 8.12 1.46 -20.14
CA LEU A 378 7.38 1.58 -21.40
C LEU A 378 5.87 1.42 -21.18
N SER A 379 5.46 0.45 -20.36
CA SER A 379 4.04 0.23 -20.04
C SER A 379 3.42 1.41 -19.28
N THR A 380 4.18 2.09 -18.42
CA THR A 380 3.75 3.27 -17.65
C THR A 380 3.79 4.58 -18.46
N CYS A 381 4.54 4.61 -19.56
CA CYS A 381 4.68 5.79 -20.44
C CYS A 381 3.51 5.99 -21.40
N ARG A 382 2.46 5.16 -21.31
CA ARG A 382 1.23 5.28 -22.13
C ARG A 382 0.35 6.46 -21.74
N THR A 383 0.58 7.07 -20.58
CA THR A 383 -0.18 8.24 -20.14
C THR A 383 0.28 9.50 -20.89
N PRO A 384 -0.64 10.38 -21.33
CA PRO A 384 -0.30 11.60 -22.10
C PRO A 384 0.74 12.51 -21.45
N SER A 385 0.90 12.46 -20.12
CA SER A 385 1.88 13.26 -19.37
C SER A 385 3.34 12.84 -19.59
N ASN A 386 3.59 11.64 -20.13
CA ASN A 386 4.93 11.03 -20.21
C ASN A 386 5.32 10.63 -21.65
N LEU A 387 4.72 11.26 -22.67
CA LEU A 387 4.93 10.90 -24.09
C LEU A 387 6.39 11.10 -24.56
N GLU A 388 7.12 12.04 -24.00
CA GLU A 388 8.55 12.26 -24.30
C GLU A 388 9.44 11.16 -23.71
N LEU A 389 9.13 10.71 -22.48
CA LEU A 389 9.80 9.57 -21.85
C LEU A 389 9.53 8.30 -22.65
N GLY A 390 8.30 8.07 -23.11
CA GLY A 390 7.95 6.90 -23.90
C GLY A 390 8.68 6.81 -25.25
N GLU A 391 8.99 7.95 -25.87
CA GLU A 391 9.72 8.00 -27.14
C GLU A 391 11.15 7.48 -26.98
N VAL A 392 11.88 8.03 -26.00
CA VAL A 392 13.28 7.65 -25.78
C VAL A 392 13.41 6.24 -25.18
N VAL A 393 12.50 5.84 -24.28
CA VAL A 393 12.48 4.47 -23.76
C VAL A 393 12.22 3.46 -24.87
N ALA A 394 11.33 3.79 -25.81
CA ALA A 394 11.08 2.92 -26.94
C ALA A 394 12.28 2.84 -27.90
N THR A 395 12.99 3.94 -28.19
CA THR A 395 14.19 3.88 -29.03
C THR A 395 15.30 3.06 -28.39
N TRP A 396 15.57 3.23 -27.09
CA TRP A 396 16.57 2.42 -26.38
C TRP A 396 16.20 0.94 -26.32
N LEU A 397 14.92 0.61 -26.14
CA LEU A 397 14.45 -0.79 -26.19
C LEU A 397 14.57 -1.39 -27.59
N ILE A 398 14.38 -0.60 -28.65
CA ILE A 398 14.58 -1.04 -30.04
C ILE A 398 16.05 -1.35 -30.31
N ASP A 399 16.97 -0.58 -29.72
CA ASP A 399 18.41 -0.80 -29.84
C ASP A 399 18.86 -2.04 -29.05
N LEU A 400 18.32 -2.24 -27.83
CA LEU A 400 18.65 -3.36 -26.94
C LEU A 400 17.99 -4.68 -27.35
N GLU A 401 16.71 -4.66 -27.68
CA GLU A 401 15.92 -5.82 -28.10
C GLU A 401 15.25 -5.56 -29.46
N PRO A 402 16.03 -5.57 -30.57
CA PRO A 402 15.54 -5.35 -31.92
C PRO A 402 14.32 -6.19 -32.33
N MET A 403 14.13 -7.35 -31.69
CA MET A 403 13.12 -8.34 -32.02
C MET A 403 11.81 -8.21 -31.21
N ASP A 404 11.72 -7.34 -30.20
CA ASP A 404 10.45 -7.13 -29.48
C ASP A 404 9.57 -6.12 -30.22
N VAL A 405 8.32 -6.48 -30.52
CA VAL A 405 7.36 -5.64 -31.23
C VAL A 405 6.78 -4.53 -30.34
N GLY A 406 6.77 -4.74 -29.01
CA GLY A 406 6.15 -3.82 -28.04
C GLY A 406 6.64 -2.36 -28.11
N PRO A 407 7.96 -2.11 -28.10
CA PRO A 407 8.55 -0.78 -28.22
C PRO A 407 8.15 -0.02 -29.50
N TYR A 408 8.18 -0.70 -30.66
CA TYR A 408 7.79 -0.08 -31.94
C TYR A 408 6.32 0.34 -31.96
N LEU A 409 5.43 -0.47 -31.39
CA LEU A 409 4.01 -0.14 -31.30
C LEU A 409 3.75 1.08 -30.41
N LEU A 410 4.47 1.22 -29.29
CA LEU A 410 4.36 2.41 -28.46
C LEU A 410 4.92 3.64 -29.17
N LEU A 411 6.08 3.55 -29.81
CA LEU A 411 6.68 4.66 -30.54
C LEU A 411 5.77 5.14 -31.69
N SER A 412 5.16 4.20 -32.42
CA SER A 412 4.15 4.48 -33.44
C SER A 412 2.91 5.19 -32.85
N TYR A 413 2.43 4.75 -31.69
CA TYR A 413 1.33 5.41 -30.98
C TYR A 413 1.70 6.83 -30.53
N ILE A 414 2.89 7.04 -29.94
CA ILE A 414 3.38 8.35 -29.51
C ILE A 414 3.49 9.31 -30.70
N TYR A 415 4.05 8.87 -31.84
CA TYR A 415 4.13 9.69 -33.04
C TYR A 415 2.78 10.00 -33.66
N SER A 416 1.82 9.08 -33.57
CA SER A 416 0.44 9.36 -33.98
C SER A 416 -0.20 10.46 -33.12
N LEU A 417 0.00 10.42 -31.79
CA LEU A 417 -0.48 11.46 -30.88
C LEU A 417 0.20 12.82 -31.13
N LYS A 418 1.48 12.81 -31.54
CA LYS A 418 2.23 14.02 -31.93
C LYS A 418 1.94 14.49 -33.37
N GLY A 419 1.07 13.80 -34.12
CA GLY A 419 0.75 14.12 -35.52
C GLY A 419 1.89 13.88 -36.52
N LYS A 420 2.96 13.19 -36.13
CA LYS A 420 4.14 12.89 -36.95
C LYS A 420 3.92 11.63 -37.80
N TRP A 421 3.00 11.68 -38.77
CA TRP A 421 2.62 10.52 -39.58
C TRP A 421 3.74 9.95 -40.47
N GLY A 422 4.71 10.78 -40.87
CA GLY A 422 5.90 10.30 -41.61
C GLY A 422 6.75 9.32 -40.79
N GLU A 423 6.90 9.58 -39.49
CA GLU A 423 7.64 8.71 -38.56
C GLU A 423 6.85 7.45 -38.20
N VAL A 424 5.51 7.52 -38.20
CA VAL A 424 4.66 6.33 -38.03
C VAL A 424 4.87 5.35 -39.20
N GLU A 425 4.97 5.87 -40.42
CA GLU A 425 5.20 5.04 -41.60
C GLU A 425 6.63 4.48 -41.65
N SER A 426 7.63 5.26 -41.23
CA SER A 426 9.02 4.78 -41.10
C SER A 426 9.12 3.61 -40.11
N ILE A 427 8.46 3.70 -38.94
CA ILE A 427 8.39 2.62 -37.96
C ILE A 427 7.67 1.40 -38.51
N ARG A 428 6.53 1.57 -39.19
CA ARG A 428 5.81 0.45 -39.82
C ARG A 428 6.66 -0.28 -40.84
N LYS A 429 7.48 0.47 -41.60
CA LYS A 429 8.44 -0.11 -42.53
C LYS A 429 9.53 -0.89 -41.79
N LEU A 430 10.09 -0.33 -40.71
CA LEU A 430 11.05 -1.02 -39.82
C LEU A 430 10.49 -2.33 -39.24
N ILE A 431 9.22 -2.35 -38.82
CA ILE A 431 8.56 -3.58 -38.31
C ILE A 431 8.45 -4.64 -39.41
N LYS A 432 8.09 -4.24 -40.64
CA LYS A 432 7.98 -5.13 -41.79
C LYS A 432 9.34 -5.67 -42.24
N ASP A 433 10.34 -4.79 -42.34
CA ASP A 433 11.70 -5.13 -42.76
C ASP A 433 12.38 -6.10 -41.78
N ARG A 434 12.03 -6.04 -40.48
CA ARG A 434 12.51 -6.97 -39.44
C ARG A 434 11.67 -8.25 -39.31
N GLY A 435 10.64 -8.45 -40.13
CA GLY A 435 9.83 -9.68 -40.16
C GLY A 435 8.99 -9.93 -38.90
N LEU A 436 8.68 -8.87 -38.15
CA LEU A 436 8.01 -8.94 -36.84
C LEU A 436 6.48 -9.10 -36.93
N SER A 437 5.91 -9.17 -38.14
CA SER A 437 4.47 -9.05 -38.37
C SER A 437 3.64 -10.32 -38.16
N GLU A 438 4.22 -11.50 -37.90
CA GLU A 438 3.43 -12.76 -37.93
C GLU A 438 3.82 -13.86 -36.93
N ARG A 439 4.81 -13.64 -36.04
CA ARG A 439 5.26 -14.69 -35.12
C ARG A 439 5.08 -14.25 -33.65
N SER A 440 4.10 -14.87 -32.98
CA SER A 440 3.76 -14.79 -31.54
C SER A 440 2.67 -13.78 -31.10
N GLU A 441 1.43 -13.97 -31.57
CA GLU A 441 0.27 -13.30 -30.97
C GLU A 441 -0.27 -14.07 -29.75
N SER A 442 0.04 -13.59 -28.54
CA SER A 442 -0.72 -13.98 -27.35
C SER A 442 -2.09 -13.26 -27.30
N PRO A 443 -3.17 -13.87 -26.77
CA PRO A 443 -4.53 -13.31 -26.78
C PRO A 443 -4.65 -11.93 -26.13
N HIS A 444 -3.81 -11.62 -25.14
CA HIS A 444 -3.78 -10.32 -24.46
C HIS A 444 -3.22 -9.19 -25.35
N ARG A 445 -2.37 -9.51 -26.34
CA ARG A 445 -1.85 -8.54 -27.31
C ARG A 445 -2.88 -8.16 -28.36
N ARG A 446 -3.79 -9.07 -28.74
CA ARG A 446 -4.92 -8.74 -29.63
C ARG A 446 -5.80 -7.65 -29.03
N THR A 447 -6.18 -7.76 -27.75
CA THR A 447 -7.02 -6.74 -27.09
C THR A 447 -6.35 -5.36 -27.07
N MET A 448 -5.03 -5.30 -26.90
CA MET A 448 -4.25 -4.06 -26.99
C MET A 448 -4.17 -3.49 -28.41
N VAL A 449 -3.89 -4.33 -29.42
CA VAL A 449 -3.84 -3.88 -30.82
C VAL A 449 -5.22 -3.42 -31.30
N TYR A 450 -6.29 -4.11 -30.91
CA TYR A 450 -7.66 -3.71 -31.21
C TYR A 450 -8.08 -2.43 -30.47
N SER A 451 -7.70 -2.23 -29.20
CA SER A 451 -7.99 -0.97 -28.50
C SER A 451 -7.23 0.21 -29.10
N MET A 452 -5.96 0.00 -29.48
CA MET A 452 -5.13 1.02 -30.14
C MET A 452 -5.65 1.35 -31.55
N LEU A 453 -6.08 0.36 -32.34
CA LEU A 453 -6.69 0.58 -33.66
C LEU A 453 -8.06 1.26 -33.57
N MET A 454 -8.84 0.97 -32.52
CA MET A 454 -10.13 1.65 -32.28
C MET A 454 -9.93 3.11 -31.88
N GLU A 455 -8.96 3.42 -31.01
CA GLU A 455 -8.61 4.81 -30.67
C GLU A 455 -8.00 5.59 -31.84
N LEU A 456 -7.11 4.95 -32.62
CA LEU A 456 -6.58 5.50 -33.88
C LEU A 456 -7.68 5.75 -34.92
N GLY A 457 -8.67 4.85 -35.02
CA GLY A 457 -9.82 5.00 -35.90
C GLY A 457 -10.75 6.16 -35.49
N VAL A 458 -10.87 6.44 -34.20
CA VAL A 458 -11.62 7.60 -33.68
C VAL A 458 -10.88 8.91 -33.97
N GLN A 459 -9.56 8.94 -33.81
CA GLN A 459 -8.72 10.11 -34.12
C GLN A 459 -8.67 10.42 -35.64
N LEU A 460 -8.55 9.40 -36.49
CA LEU A 460 -8.61 9.54 -37.96
C LEU A 460 -9.97 10.08 -38.45
N LYS A 461 -11.08 9.71 -37.79
CA LYS A 461 -12.41 10.27 -38.08
C LYS A 461 -12.52 11.75 -37.69
N LEU A 462 -11.83 12.18 -36.63
CA LEU A 462 -11.82 13.58 -36.20
C LEU A 462 -10.92 14.45 -37.08
N SER A 463 -9.78 13.94 -37.57
CA SER A 463 -8.88 14.69 -38.46
C SER A 463 -9.41 14.81 -39.90
N CYS A 464 -10.10 13.79 -40.41
CA CYS A 464 -10.74 13.83 -41.74
C CYS A 464 -12.08 14.59 -41.75
N GLY A 465 -12.67 14.87 -40.58
CA GLY A 465 -13.90 15.66 -40.46
C GLY A 465 -13.70 17.17 -40.62
N ASN A 466 -12.47 17.67 -40.43
CA ASN A 466 -12.15 19.11 -40.51
C ASN A 466 -11.60 19.55 -41.88
N SER A 467 -11.50 18.65 -42.85
CA SER A 467 -10.97 18.93 -44.20
C SER A 467 -12.02 18.75 -45.31
N ILE A 468 -13.30 18.64 -44.97
CA ILE A 468 -14.42 18.72 -45.92
C ILE A 468 -15.41 19.76 -45.39
N GLY A 469 -15.14 21.03 -45.68
CA GLY A 469 -15.95 22.16 -45.27
C GLY A 469 -15.60 23.41 -46.07
N VAL A 470 -16.29 23.52 -47.21
CA VAL A 470 -16.29 24.58 -48.26
C VAL A 470 -15.27 24.39 -49.38
#